data_AF-A0A672NFT1-F1
#
_entry.id   AF-A0A672NFT1-F1
#
_cell.length_a   1.000
_cell.length_b   1.000
_cell.length_c   1.000
_cell.angle_alpha   90.00
_cell.angle_beta   90.00
_cell.angle_gamma   90.00
#
_symmetry.space_group_name_H-M   'P 1'
#
loop_
_entity.id
_entity.type
_entity.pdbx_description
1 polymer ?
#
loop_
_entity_poly.entity_id
_entity_poly.type
_entity_poly.pdbx_seq_one_letter_code
_entity_poly.pdbx_strand_id
1 'polypeptide(L)' 'MDVFQGYLWKKGHLRRNWTERWFCLKPGSLSYFTSEDCRDCKGVIEMDQNCCVEVRQLHLDNFKDDFLNI' A
#
# COMPACT_ATOMS: atom_id res chain seq x y z
N MET A 1 11.48 2.85 -15.73
CA MET A 1 11.45 1.47 -15.20
C MET A 1 10.92 1.53 -13.78
N ASP A 2 10.12 0.55 -13.36
CA ASP A 2 9.75 0.36 -11.95
C ASP A 2 11.02 0.14 -11.12
N VAL A 3 11.12 0.81 -9.97
CA VAL A 3 12.31 0.76 -9.12
C VAL A 3 12.18 -0.36 -8.10
N PHE A 4 10.97 -0.57 -7.58
CA PHE A 4 10.64 -1.65 -6.64
C PHE A 4 9.24 -2.18 -6.90
N GLN A 5 9.05 -3.47 -6.64
CA GLN A 5 7.76 -4.15 -6.77
C GLN A 5 7.64 -5.28 -5.75
N GLY A 6 6.43 -5.56 -5.28
CA GLY A 6 6.19 -6.60 -4.29
C GLY A 6 4.77 -6.61 -3.72
N TYR A 7 4.41 -7.72 -3.08
CA TYR A 7 3.16 -7.82 -2.33
C TYR A 7 3.27 -7.05 -1.01
N LEU A 8 2.28 -6.20 -0.74
CA LEU A 8 2.11 -5.50 0.53
C LEU A 8 0.64 -5.54 0.96
N TRP A 9 0.40 -5.44 2.27
CA TRP A 9 -0.94 -5.27 2.81
C TRP A 9 -1.38 -3.81 2.70
N LYS A 10 -2.56 -3.60 2.10
CA LYS A 10 -3.18 -2.28 1.97
C LYS A 10 -4.45 -2.21 2.82
N LYS A 11 -4.56 -1.17 3.67
CA LYS A 11 -5.83 -0.83 4.35
C LYS A 11 -6.75 -0.09 3.37
N GLY A 12 -8.01 -0.51 3.30
CA GLY A 12 -9.06 0.21 2.57
C GLY A 12 -9.39 1.54 3.27
N HIS A 13 -9.65 2.60 2.51
CA HIS A 13 -10.01 3.89 3.11
C HIS A 13 -11.40 3.84 3.77
N LEU A 14 -12.41 3.38 3.03
CA LEU A 14 -13.81 3.38 3.49
C LEU A 14 -14.14 2.18 4.38
N ARG A 15 -13.91 0.97 3.89
CA ARG A 15 -14.27 -0.27 4.60
C ARG A 15 -13.20 -0.76 5.58
N ARG A 16 -12.05 -0.06 5.68
CA ARG A 16 -10.92 -0.34 6.60
C ARG A 16 -10.33 -1.77 6.57
N ASN A 17 -10.79 -2.65 5.68
CA ASN A 17 -10.25 -3.99 5.50
C ASN A 17 -8.82 -3.96 4.98
N TRP A 18 -8.00 -4.88 5.47
CA TRP A 18 -6.67 -5.16 4.93
C TRP A 18 -6.76 -6.14 3.76
N THR A 19 -6.17 -5.77 2.64
CA THR A 19 -6.10 -6.62 1.45
C THR A 19 -4.68 -6.62 0.90
N GLU A 20 -4.15 -7.80 0.60
CA GLU A 20 -2.87 -7.95 -0.08
C GLU A 20 -2.98 -7.46 -1.54
N ARG A 21 -1.99 -6.69 -1.99
CA ARG A 21 -1.94 -6.13 -3.34
C ARG A 21 -0.50 -6.16 -3.85
N TRP A 22 -0.36 -6.31 -5.16
CA TRP A 22 0.93 -6.12 -5.82
C TRP A 22 1.16 -4.63 -6.03
N PHE A 23 2.22 -4.09 -5.44
CA PHE A 23 2.60 -2.69 -5.57
C PHE A 23 3.77 -2.52 -6.53
N CYS A 24 3.73 -1.48 -7.34
CA CYS A 24 4.82 -1.05 -8.21
C CYS A 24 5.16 0.40 -7.90
N LEU A 25 6.41 0.63 -7.45
CA LEU A 25 6.94 1.94 -7.12
C LEU A 25 7.76 2.50 -8.29
N LYS A 26 7.35 3.67 -8.77
CA LYS A 26 8.03 4.47 -9.78
C LYS A 26 8.39 5.84 -9.20
N PRO A 27 9.32 6.57 -9.82
CA PRO A 27 9.49 7.98 -9.50
C PRO A 27 8.14 8.72 -9.62
N GLY A 28 7.71 9.35 -8.53
CA GLY A 28 6.48 10.15 -8.48
C GLY A 28 5.16 9.37 -8.36
N SER A 29 5.16 8.03 -8.35
CA SER A 29 3.90 7.29 -8.22
C SER A 29 4.06 5.89 -7.61
N LEU A 30 3.01 5.46 -6.89
CA LEU A 30 2.85 4.10 -6.41
C LEU A 30 1.53 3.54 -6.90
N SER A 31 1.62 2.59 -7.84
CA SER A 31 0.48 1.89 -8.38
C SER A 31 0.26 0.58 -7.65
N TYR A 32 -0.99 0.11 -7.58
CA TYR A 32 -1.29 -1.20 -6.99
C TYR A 32 -2.34 -1.98 -7.77
N PHE A 33 -2.13 -3.30 -7.84
CA PHE A 33 -2.86 -4.23 -8.68
C PHE A 33 -3.40 -5.40 -7.86
N THR A 34 -4.34 -6.14 -8.43
CA THR A 34 -4.82 -7.40 -7.86
C THR A 34 -3.70 -8.45 -7.75
N SER A 35 -2.79 -8.49 -8.74
CA SER A 35 -1.73 -9.50 -8.89
C SER A 35 -0.51 -8.95 -9.61
N GLU A 36 0.59 -9.71 -9.58
CA GLU A 36 1.86 -9.39 -10.24
C GLU A 36 1.80 -9.28 -11.77
N ASP A 37 0.75 -9.83 -12.41
CA ASP A 37 0.51 -9.69 -13.85
C ASP A 37 0.12 -8.27 -14.27
N CYS A 38 -0.14 -7.39 -13.30
CA CYS A 38 -0.45 -5.96 -13.47
C CYS A 38 -1.64 -5.68 -14.42
N ARG A 39 -2.55 -6.65 -14.61
CA ARG A 39 -3.69 -6.50 -15.55
C ARG A 39 -4.85 -5.70 -14.99
N ASP A 40 -5.05 -5.76 -13.68
CA ASP A 40 -6.20 -5.16 -12.99
C ASP A 40 -5.70 -4.11 -11.98
N CYS A 41 -5.55 -2.87 -12.45
CA CYS A 41 -5.13 -1.75 -11.64
C CYS A 41 -6.25 -1.32 -10.69
N LYS A 42 -5.95 -1.26 -9.40
CA LYS A 42 -6.90 -0.85 -8.35
C LYS A 42 -6.69 0.58 -7.86
N GLY A 43 -5.60 1.22 -8.26
CA GLY A 43 -5.36 2.64 -8.03
C GLY A 43 -3.91 3.05 -8.17
N VAL A 44 -3.72 4.36 -8.21
CA VAL A 44 -2.42 5.04 -8.28
C VAL A 44 -2.40 6.12 -7.21
N ILE A 45 -1.31 6.16 -6.45
CA ILE A 45 -1.02 7.21 -5.49
C ILE A 45 0.07 8.07 -6.12
N GLU A 46 -0.29 9.27 -6.55
CA GLU A 46 0.67 10.28 -7.00
C GLU A 46 1.46 10.77 -5.79
N MET A 47 2.79 10.80 -5.92
CA MET A 47 3.69 11.27 -4.89
C MET A 47 4.35 12.56 -5.33
N ASP A 48 4.01 13.64 -4.64
CA ASP A 48 4.68 14.92 -4.76
C ASP A 48 5.64 15.14 -3.57
N GLN A 49 6.21 16.34 -3.48
CA GLN A 49 7.11 16.73 -2.40
C GLN A 49 6.43 16.80 -1.02
N ASN A 50 5.11 16.72 -0.97
CA ASN A 50 4.33 16.76 0.26
C ASN A 50 4.02 15.35 0.78
N CYS A 51 4.34 14.30 0.02
CA CYS A 51 4.20 12.92 0.46
C CYS A 51 5.36 12.50 1.36
N CYS A 52 5.04 11.88 2.49
CA CYS A 52 6.02 11.37 3.45
C CYS A 52 5.74 9.92 3.84
N VAL A 53 6.78 9.21 4.29
CA VAL A 53 6.69 7.85 4.81
C VAL A 53 6.94 7.88 6.31
N GLU A 54 6.00 7.34 7.08
CA GLU A 54 6.13 7.19 8.53
C GLU A 54 6.16 5.70 8.87
N VAL A 55 7.22 5.26 9.54
CA VAL A 55 7.29 3.89 10.08
C VAL A 55 6.66 3.91 11.47
N ARG A 56 5.52 3.23 11.61
CA ARG A 56 4.86 3.06 12.91
C ARG A 56 5.31 1.74 13.54
N GLN A 57 5.84 1.83 14.75
CA GLN A 57 6.18 0.65 15.53
C GLN A 57 4.90 0.12 16.16
N LEU A 58 4.35 -0.94 15.56
CA LEU A 58 3.16 -1.62 16.05
C LEU A 58 3.60 -2.84 16.85
N HIS A 59 2.86 -3.19 17.90
CA HIS A 59 3.11 -4.44 18.60
C HIS A 59 2.73 -5.56 17.64
N LEU A 60 3.69 -6.41 17.31
CA LEU A 60 3.55 -7.46 16.28
C LEU A 60 2.44 -8.46 16.56
N ASP A 61 1.87 -8.44 17.75
CA ASP A 61 0.90 -9.42 18.21
C ASP A 61 -0.40 -9.37 17.40
N ASN A 62 -0.80 -8.23 16.82
CA ASN A 62 -1.97 -8.16 15.94
C ASN A 62 -1.92 -7.02 14.89
N PHE A 63 -1.07 -7.17 13.86
CA PHE A 63 -0.91 -6.20 12.76
C PHE A 63 -2.24 -5.74 12.09
N LYS A 64 -3.33 -6.52 12.16
CA LYS A 64 -4.65 -6.12 11.63
C LYS A 64 -5.53 -5.41 12.66
N ASP A 65 -5.37 -5.67 13.95
CA ASP A 65 -6.20 -5.11 15.02
C ASP A 65 -5.64 -3.80 15.58
N ASP A 66 -4.33 -3.57 15.52
CA ASP A 66 -3.70 -2.32 15.99
C ASP A 66 -4.15 -1.08 15.19
N PHE A 67 -4.72 -1.28 14.00
CA PHE A 67 -5.25 -0.21 13.17
C PHE A 67 -6.76 0.01 13.32
N LEU A 68 -7.45 -0.71 14.20
CA LEU A 68 -8.88 -0.46 14.48
C LEU A 68 -9.12 0.85 15.24
N ASN A 69 -8.09 1.46 15.84
CA ASN A 69 -8.20 2.67 16.65
C ASN A 69 -7.69 3.97 15.98
N ILE A 70 -7.57 4.00 14.64
CA ILE A 70 -7.38 5.24 13.85
C ILE A 70 -8.34 5.23 12.66
#